data_AF-A0A969ZGH1-F1
#
_entry.id   AF-A0A969ZGH1-F1
#
_cell.length_a   1.000
_cell.length_b   1.000
_cell.length_c   1.000
_cell.angle_alpha   90.00
_cell.angle_beta   90.00
_cell.angle_gamma   90.00
#
_symmetry.space_group_name_H-M   'P 1'
#
loop_
_entity.id
_entity.type
_entity.pdbx_description
1 polymer ?
#
loop_
_entity_poly.entity_id
_entity_poly.type
_entity_poly.pdbx_seq_one_letter_code
_entity_poly.pdbx_strand_id
1 'polypeptide(L)'
;MSSYYMFNKPSGCVTARSDARYKTVMDYFADEYRDNPMLHLVGRLDLDTEGLIFITDDGLWNQSLMNPESHVSKTYELIALRG
;
A
#
# COMPACT_ATOMS: atom_id res chain seq x y z
N MET A 1 13.50 16.50 -1.22
CA MET A 1 13.56 15.52 -0.12
C MET A 1 12.35 14.64 -0.30
N SER A 2 12.55 13.33 -0.38
CA SER A 2 11.46 12.39 -0.64
C SER A 2 10.62 12.15 0.63
N SER A 3 9.36 11.81 0.44
CA SER A 3 8.38 11.51 1.48
C SER A 3 8.13 10.01 1.55
N TYR A 4 8.05 9.44 2.76
CA TYR A 4 7.75 8.02 2.96
C TYR A 4 6.71 7.87 4.07
N TYR A 5 5.64 7.16 3.77
CA TYR A 5 4.55 6.88 4.70
C TYR A 5 4.37 5.39 4.85
N MET A 6 4.00 4.99 6.06
CA MET A 6 3.61 3.63 6.40
C MET A 6 2.14 3.63 6.77
N PHE A 7 1.38 2.73 6.16
CA PHE A 7 -0.04 2.57 6.44
C PHE A 7 -0.32 1.12 6.77
N ASN A 8 -0.97 0.87 7.90
CA ASN A 8 -1.52 -0.44 8.20
C ASN A 8 -2.92 -0.53 7.58
N LYS A 9 -2.99 -1.15 6.40
CA LYS A 9 -4.21 -1.29 5.61
C LYS A 9 -5.18 -2.24 6.32
N PRO A 10 -6.42 -1.81 6.62
CA PRO A 10 -7.44 -2.70 7.15
C PRO A 10 -8.07 -3.59 6.06
N SER A 11 -8.76 -4.66 6.47
CA SER A 11 -9.57 -5.48 5.57
C SER A 11 -10.76 -4.67 5.03
N GLY A 12 -11.21 -4.99 3.82
CA GLY A 12 -12.28 -4.25 3.12
C GLY A 12 -11.83 -2.91 2.51
N CYS A 13 -10.55 -2.58 2.59
CA CYS A 13 -9.92 -1.44 1.92
C CYS A 13 -9.20 -1.92 0.65
N VAL A 14 -9.23 -1.16 -0.45
CA VAL A 14 -8.46 -1.49 -1.67
C VAL A 14 -7.16 -0.71 -1.74
N THR A 15 -6.09 -1.36 -2.21
CA THR A 15 -4.85 -0.67 -2.57
C THR A 15 -5.02 0.03 -3.92
N ALA A 16 -5.61 1.23 -3.89
CA ALA A 16 -5.80 2.09 -5.05
C ALA A 16 -5.84 3.56 -4.64
N ARG A 17 -5.85 4.48 -5.63
CA ARG A 17 -6.11 5.91 -5.40
C ARG A 17 -7.58 6.27 -5.45
N SER A 18 -8.37 5.51 -6.20
CA SER A 18 -9.82 5.66 -6.31
C SER A 18 -10.45 4.31 -6.59
N ASP A 19 -11.67 4.13 -6.10
CA ASP A 19 -12.49 2.95 -6.36
C ASP A 19 -13.97 3.35 -6.24
N ALA A 20 -14.83 2.71 -7.03
CA ALA A 20 -16.25 3.07 -7.09
C ALA A 20 -17.09 2.42 -5.98
N ARG A 21 -16.57 1.37 -5.32
CA ARG A 21 -17.33 0.53 -4.40
C ARG A 21 -16.73 0.49 -3.01
N TYR A 22 -15.40 0.41 -2.90
CA TYR A 22 -14.71 0.20 -1.64
C TYR A 22 -13.88 1.42 -1.26
N LYS A 23 -13.64 1.58 0.04
CA LYS A 23 -12.70 2.60 0.52
C LYS A 23 -11.29 2.24 0.08
N THR A 24 -10.51 3.22 -0.32
CA THR A 24 -9.12 3.07 -0.76
C THR A 24 -8.13 3.46 0.33
N VAL A 25 -6.86 3.06 0.16
CA VAL A 25 -5.78 3.51 1.05
C VAL A 25 -5.73 5.04 1.14
N MET A 26 -5.93 5.75 0.02
CA MET A 26 -5.83 7.21 -0.01
C MET A 26 -7.01 7.92 0.71
N ASP A 27 -8.13 7.24 0.92
CA ASP A 27 -9.28 7.78 1.68
C ASP A 27 -9.01 7.89 3.19
N TYR A 28 -7.88 7.37 3.67
CA TYR A 28 -7.42 7.53 5.05
C TYR A 28 -6.44 8.70 5.23
N PHE A 29 -5.96 9.29 4.14
CA PHE A 29 -5.06 10.43 4.15
C PHE A 29 -5.85 11.74 4.14
N ALA A 30 -5.25 12.80 4.69
CA ALA A 30 -5.76 14.16 4.53
C ALA A 30 -5.74 14.57 3.05
N ASP A 31 -6.64 15.47 2.66
CA ASP A 31 -6.86 15.82 1.24
C ASP A 31 -5.58 16.29 0.53
N GLU A 32 -4.71 17.03 1.22
CA GLU A 32 -3.42 17.48 0.69
C GLU A 32 -2.48 16.34 0.24
N TYR A 33 -2.53 15.19 0.90
CA TYR A 33 -1.77 14.00 0.54
C TYR A 33 -2.56 13.08 -0.39
N ARG A 34 -3.88 12.96 -0.16
CA ARG A 34 -4.79 12.19 -1.02
C ARG A 34 -4.75 12.65 -2.46
N ASP A 35 -4.65 13.96 -2.69
CA ASP A 35 -4.71 14.56 -4.02
C ASP A 35 -3.33 14.80 -4.63
N ASN A 36 -2.24 14.53 -3.89
CA ASN A 36 -0.88 14.67 -4.40
C ASN A 36 -0.56 13.58 -5.43
N PRO A 37 -0.39 13.90 -6.72
CA PRO A 37 -0.17 12.92 -7.78
C PRO A 37 1.21 12.26 -7.72
N MET A 38 2.15 12.83 -6.96
CA MET A 38 3.51 12.30 -6.82
C MET A 38 3.58 11.15 -5.81
N LEU A 39 2.60 10.99 -4.93
CA LEU A 39 2.57 9.87 -3.99
C LEU A 39 2.12 8.57 -4.66
N HIS A 40 2.91 7.52 -4.51
CA HIS A 40 2.64 6.21 -5.11
C HIS A 40 2.52 5.15 -4.04
N LEU A 41 1.52 4.27 -4.19
CA LEU A 41 1.37 3.05 -3.40
C LEU A 41 2.46 2.07 -3.82
N VAL A 42 3.20 1.54 -2.85
CA VAL A 42 4.27 0.57 -3.08
C VAL A 42 3.69 -0.84 -2.97
N GLY A 43 3.48 -1.45 -4.12
CA GLY A 43 2.86 -2.77 -4.22
C GLY A 43 1.37 -2.77 -3.92
N ARG A 44 0.81 -3.96 -3.68
CA ARG A 44 -0.62 -4.19 -3.47
C ARG A 44 -0.84 -5.25 -2.41
N LEU A 45 -1.84 -5.01 -1.55
CA LEU A 45 -2.48 -6.01 -0.73
C LEU A 45 -3.90 -6.23 -1.25
N ASP A 46 -4.40 -7.46 -1.16
CA ASP A 46 -5.75 -7.79 -1.58
C ASP A 46 -6.81 -7.11 -0.69
N LEU A 47 -8.05 -7.04 -1.18
CA LEU A 47 -9.15 -6.36 -0.49
C LEU A 47 -9.32 -6.87 0.95
N ASP A 48 -9.27 -8.18 1.12
CA ASP A 48 -9.46 -8.91 2.37
C ASP A 48 -8.16 -9.08 3.19
N THR A 49 -6.99 -8.71 2.63
CA THR A 49 -5.71 -8.76 3.32
C THR A 49 -5.45 -7.49 4.12
N GLU A 50 -4.99 -7.66 5.36
CA GLU A 50 -4.57 -6.56 6.23
C GLU A 50 -3.04 -6.46 6.29
N GLY A 51 -2.51 -5.29 6.65
CA GLY A 51 -1.10 -5.15 6.98
C GLY A 51 -0.41 -3.96 6.34
N LEU A 52 0.93 -3.99 6.39
CA LEU A 52 1.77 -2.86 6.00
C LEU A 52 1.75 -2.61 4.48
N ILE A 53 1.50 -1.35 4.11
CA ILE A 53 1.78 -0.81 2.79
C ILE A 53 2.55 0.51 2.90
N PHE A 54 3.49 0.75 1.98
CA PHE A 54 4.19 2.03 1.89
C PHE A 54 3.56 2.95 0.85
N ILE A 55 3.65 4.25 1.09
CA ILE A 55 3.31 5.31 0.13
C ILE A 55 4.52 6.24 0.02
N THR A 56 4.96 6.58 -1.19
CA THR A 56 6.15 7.44 -1.37
C THR A 56 6.14 8.19 -2.70
N ASP A 57 6.81 9.35 -2.74
CA ASP A 57 7.15 10.06 -3.99
C ASP A 57 8.53 9.64 -4.57
N ASP A 58 9.23 8.71 -3.91
CA ASP A 58 10.49 8.17 -4.41
C ASP A 58 10.26 6.98 -5.36
N GLY A 59 10.23 7.29 -6.66
CA GLY A 59 10.06 6.29 -7.71
C GLY A 59 11.19 5.25 -7.77
N LEU A 60 12.44 5.64 -7.48
CA LEU A 60 13.59 4.73 -7.54
C LEU A 60 13.55 3.74 -6.38
N TRP A 61 13.23 4.22 -5.18
CA TRP A 61 13.05 3.36 -4.02
C TRP A 61 11.88 2.39 -4.23
N ASN A 62 10.72 2.88 -4.70
CA ASN A 62 9.57 2.04 -5.03
C ASN A 62 9.96 0.93 -6.03
N GLN A 63 10.62 1.29 -7.13
CA GLN A 63 11.08 0.33 -8.14
C GLN A 63 12.03 -0.71 -7.52
N SER A 64 12.96 -0.30 -6.65
CA SER A 64 13.89 -1.23 -6.00
C SER A 64 13.20 -2.25 -5.08
N LEU A 65 12.06 -1.90 -4.47
CA LEU A 65 11.31 -2.83 -3.63
C LEU A 65 10.40 -3.77 -4.44
N MET A 66 9.89 -3.27 -5.56
CA MET A 66 8.92 -3.95 -6.41
C MET A 66 9.56 -4.80 -7.49
N ASN A 67 10.82 -4.55 -7.87
CA ASN A 67 11.55 -5.41 -8.80
C ASN A 67 11.74 -6.80 -8.18
N PRO A 68 11.23 -7.89 -8.81
CA PRO A 68 11.44 -9.25 -8.33
C PRO A 68 12.91 -9.65 -8.21
N GLU A 69 13.79 -9.12 -9.08
CA GLU A 69 15.23 -9.40 -9.06
C GLU A 69 15.92 -8.85 -7.81
N SER A 70 15.33 -7.87 -7.13
CA SER A 70 15.88 -7.27 -5.92
C SER A 70 15.71 -8.15 -4.68
N HIS A 71 14.95 -9.25 -4.76
CA HIS A 71 14.79 -10.25 -3.69
C HIS A 71 14.45 -9.68 -2.30
N VAL A 72 13.77 -8.52 -2.28
CA VAL A 72 13.33 -7.91 -1.02
C VAL A 72 12.29 -8.81 -0.38
N SER A 73 12.54 -9.29 0.84
CA SER A 73 11.63 -10.17 1.56
C SER A 73 10.36 -9.44 1.99
N LYS A 74 9.26 -10.19 2.02
CA LYS A 74 7.96 -9.76 2.58
C LYS A 74 7.52 -10.83 3.56
N THR A 75 7.18 -10.43 4.78
CA THR A 75 6.74 -11.34 5.85
C THR A 75 5.26 -11.17 6.07
N TYR A 76 4.54 -12.28 6.15
CA TYR A 76 3.10 -12.33 6.35
C TYR A 76 2.77 -13.20 7.56
N GLU A 77 1.78 -12.77 8.34
CA GLU A 77 1.12 -13.64 9.32
C GLU A 77 -0.13 -14.24 8.66
N LEU A 78 -0.24 -15.56 8.67
CA LEU A 78 -1.37 -16.28 8.09
C LEU A 78 -2.19 -16.95 9.19
N ILE A 79 -3.47 -16.58 9.28
CA ILE A 79 -4.43 -17.25 10.15
C ILE A 79 -5.22 -18.25 9.32
N ALA A 80 -4.97 -19.54 9.54
CA ALA A 80 -5.74 -20.62 8.94
C ALA A 80 -6.77 -21.15 9.95
N LEU A 81 -8.07 -20.98 9.65
CA LEU A 81 -9.13 -21.59 10.44
C LEU A 81 -9.10 -23.10 10.22
N ARG A 82 -9.08 -23.86 11.32
CA ARG A 82 -9.28 -25.31 11.25
C ARG A 82 -10.77 -25.58 11.12
N GLY A 83 -11.15 -26.29 10.04
CA GLY A 83 -12.48 -26.87 9.89
C GLY A 83 -12.69 -28.07 10.81
#